data_AF-A0A0B7G3Q8-F1
#
_entry.id   AF-A0A0B7G3Q8-F1
#
_cell.length_a   1.000
_cell.length_b   1.000
_cell.length_c   1.000
_cell.angle_alpha   90.00
_cell.angle_beta   90.00
_cell.angle_gamma   90.00
#
_symmetry.space_group_name_H-M   'P 1'
#
loop_
_entity.id
_entity.type
_entity.pdbx_description
1 polymer ?
#
loop_
_entity_poly.entity_id
_entity_poly.type
_entity_poly.pdbx_seq_one_letter_code
_entity_poly.pdbx_strand_id
1 'polypeptide(L)'
;MLICIVGTQCSGKRAVKQYLQTIGFQEIIYNPSGPKEEEDEYNDFNKLLSYVTQNWLKDFVCTSLRDLGMLRSCAQRPFFILLSVDAPVITRWKRNTDKHPQITTSLEQFIQESDKERFGHGIPGQDSLNDILQSISHVSITNDFSEIAPLHDHLASLALTNPERTRPGWDDYFMLLASLASLRCNCMKRRVGAVLVRNKRVVSTGYNGTPRGLVNCNQGGCKRCNGTAKSGEAYDSCLCLHAEENALLEAGHDRVGENSTLYCNTCPCLRCTIKIVQSGVTEVVYNKSYSMDEASANIFKEAGVILRQHSPPRDYPI
;
A
#
# COMPACT_ATOMS: atom_id res chain seq x y z
N MET A 1 -5.50 -5.21 -17.34
CA MET A 1 -5.12 -4.18 -16.33
C MET A 1 -5.13 -2.79 -16.98
N LEU A 2 -5.41 -1.72 -16.24
CA LEU A 2 -5.28 -0.34 -16.75
C LEU A 2 -4.23 0.40 -15.91
N ILE A 3 -3.10 0.76 -16.52
CA ILE A 3 -2.05 1.58 -15.89
C ILE A 3 -2.13 3.00 -16.45
N CYS A 4 -2.41 3.97 -15.59
CA CYS A 4 -2.25 5.38 -15.95
C CYS A 4 -0.92 5.90 -15.41
N ILE A 5 -0.19 6.67 -16.22
CA ILE A 5 1.11 7.23 -15.86
C ILE A 5 1.00 8.75 -15.77
N VAL A 6 1.17 9.26 -14.54
CA VAL A 6 1.26 10.70 -14.24
C VAL A 6 2.68 11.04 -13.80
N GLY A 7 3.04 12.32 -13.84
CA GLY A 7 4.41 12.71 -13.50
C GLY A 7 4.83 14.04 -14.11
N THR A 8 5.92 14.58 -13.56
CA THR A 8 6.48 15.87 -13.92
C THR A 8 6.99 15.90 -15.36
N GLN A 9 7.09 17.09 -15.96
CA GLN A 9 7.70 17.27 -17.27
C GLN A 9 9.12 16.68 -17.32
N CYS A 10 9.40 15.92 -18.39
CA CYS A 10 10.70 15.27 -18.64
C CYS A 10 11.14 14.23 -17.59
N SER A 11 10.21 13.68 -16.80
CA SER A 11 10.51 12.60 -15.84
C SER A 11 10.76 11.22 -16.46
N GLY A 12 10.47 11.04 -17.76
CA GLY A 12 10.66 9.77 -18.46
C GLY A 12 9.40 8.91 -18.58
N LYS A 13 8.20 9.49 -18.40
CA LYS A 13 6.90 8.80 -18.63
C LYS A 13 6.84 8.00 -19.93
N ARG A 14 7.40 8.55 -21.02
CA ARG A 14 7.45 7.88 -22.32
C ARG A 14 8.31 6.62 -22.30
N ALA A 15 9.45 6.63 -21.60
CA ALA A 15 10.31 5.46 -21.45
C ALA A 15 9.59 4.36 -20.64
N VAL A 16 8.89 4.74 -19.56
CA VAL A 16 8.09 3.79 -18.78
C VAL A 16 6.93 3.20 -19.60
N LYS A 17 6.24 4.03 -20.40
CA LYS A 17 5.22 3.54 -21.34
C LYS A 17 5.82 2.55 -22.35
N GLN A 18 6.97 2.88 -22.94
CA GLN A 18 7.64 2.02 -23.91
C GLN A 18 8.04 0.67 -23.29
N TYR A 19 8.50 0.66 -22.04
CA TYR A 19 8.72 -0.57 -21.29
C TYR A 19 7.42 -1.38 -21.16
N LEU A 20 6.30 -0.78 -20.76
CA LEU A 20 5.02 -1.47 -20.66
C LEU A 20 4.55 -2.04 -22.00
N GLN A 21 4.80 -1.33 -23.11
CA GLN A 21 4.51 -1.82 -24.46
C GLN A 21 5.35 -3.05 -24.81
N THR A 22 6.61 -3.14 -24.36
CA THR A 22 7.47 -4.32 -24.61
C THR A 22 6.97 -5.58 -23.91
N ILE A 23 6.19 -5.44 -22.83
CA ILE A 23 5.56 -6.55 -22.10
C ILE A 23 4.09 -6.75 -22.49
N GLY A 24 3.61 -6.10 -23.57
CA GLY A 24 2.31 -6.37 -24.18
C GLY A 24 1.18 -5.38 -23.86
N PHE A 25 1.46 -4.26 -23.18
CA PHE A 25 0.42 -3.24 -22.94
C PHE A 25 0.06 -2.47 -24.22
N GLN A 26 -1.23 -2.34 -24.47
CA GLN A 26 -1.80 -1.53 -25.54
C GLN A 26 -1.93 -0.06 -25.09
N GLU A 27 -1.47 0.88 -25.91
CA GLU A 27 -1.62 2.30 -25.59
C GLU A 27 -3.05 2.77 -25.86
N ILE A 28 -3.62 3.53 -24.94
CA ILE A 28 -4.91 4.20 -25.11
C ILE A 28 -4.75 5.70 -24.86
N ILE A 29 -5.31 6.52 -25.74
CA ILE A 29 -5.09 7.96 -25.74
C ILE A 29 -6.42 8.67 -25.50
N TYR A 30 -6.46 9.53 -24.48
CA TYR A 30 -7.50 10.54 -24.33
C TYR A 30 -7.07 11.85 -24.98
N ASN A 31 -7.81 12.30 -26.00
CA ASN A 31 -7.58 13.56 -26.69
C ASN A 31 -8.91 14.33 -26.90
N PRO A 32 -9.30 15.22 -25.98
CA PRO A 32 -10.59 15.92 -26.06
C PRO A 32 -10.72 16.84 -27.29
N SER A 33 -9.61 17.25 -27.89
CA SER A 33 -9.57 18.13 -29.08
C SER A 33 -9.30 17.38 -30.38
N GLY A 34 -9.16 16.05 -30.33
CA GLY A 34 -8.85 15.21 -31.49
C GLY A 34 -10.04 14.99 -32.43
N PRO A 35 -9.80 14.42 -33.62
CA PRO A 35 -10.86 13.97 -34.51
C PRO A 35 -11.77 12.93 -33.83
N LYS A 36 -12.97 12.71 -34.39
CA LYS A 36 -13.87 11.66 -33.87
C LYS A 36 -13.22 10.29 -34.07
N GLU A 37 -12.81 9.68 -32.96
CA GLU A 37 -12.53 8.24 -32.76
C GLU A 37 -11.66 7.61 -33.84
N GLU A 38 -10.34 7.64 -33.63
CA GLU A 38 -9.39 6.76 -34.31
C GLU A 38 -9.13 5.50 -33.45
N GLU A 39 -8.46 4.50 -34.01
CA GLU A 39 -8.14 3.26 -33.30
C GLU A 39 -7.35 3.58 -32.01
N ASP A 40 -7.90 3.23 -30.85
CA ASP A 40 -7.36 3.49 -29.50
C ASP A 40 -7.24 4.96 -29.05
N GLU A 41 -7.81 5.91 -29.79
CA GLU A 41 -7.87 7.34 -29.42
C GLU A 41 -9.32 7.82 -29.21
N TYR A 42 -9.59 8.38 -28.03
CA TYR A 42 -10.93 8.78 -27.59
C TYR A 42 -10.97 10.27 -27.23
N ASN A 43 -11.99 10.97 -27.75
CA ASN A 43 -12.29 12.35 -27.38
C ASN A 43 -13.27 12.48 -26.20
N ASP A 44 -14.01 11.41 -25.88
CA ASP A 44 -14.93 11.31 -24.75
C ASP A 44 -14.40 10.32 -23.70
N PHE A 45 -14.18 10.83 -22.48
CA PHE A 45 -13.67 10.03 -21.35
C PHE A 45 -14.60 8.87 -20.98
N ASN A 46 -15.92 9.06 -21.05
CA ASN A 46 -16.87 8.01 -20.68
C ASN A 46 -16.80 6.82 -21.63
N LYS A 47 -16.58 7.10 -22.93
CA LYS A 47 -16.37 6.05 -23.94
C LYS A 47 -15.07 5.31 -23.71
N LEU A 48 -13.98 6.03 -23.44
CA LEU A 48 -12.69 5.43 -23.07
C LEU A 48 -12.85 4.51 -21.86
N LEU A 49 -13.45 5.01 -20.78
CA LEU A 49 -13.65 4.25 -19.54
C LEU A 49 -14.55 3.03 -19.77
N SER A 50 -15.62 3.17 -20.56
CA SER A 50 -16.51 2.08 -20.94
C SER A 50 -15.77 1.00 -21.73
N TYR A 51 -14.99 1.40 -22.74
CA TYR A 51 -14.20 0.49 -23.58
C TYR A 51 -13.21 -0.32 -22.74
N VAL A 52 -12.41 0.36 -21.90
CA VAL A 52 -11.43 -0.32 -21.04
C VAL A 52 -12.11 -1.24 -20.04
N THR A 53 -13.28 -0.85 -19.51
CA THR A 53 -14.05 -1.70 -18.59
C THR A 53 -14.59 -2.95 -19.28
N GLN A 54 -15.10 -2.84 -20.51
CA GLN A 54 -15.57 -3.99 -21.29
C GLN A 54 -14.41 -4.94 -21.68
N ASN A 55 -13.22 -4.38 -21.91
CA ASN A 55 -12.03 -5.10 -22.31
C ASN A 55 -11.04 -5.33 -21.15
N TRP A 56 -11.52 -5.41 -19.90
CA TRP A 56 -10.67 -5.42 -18.69
C TRP A 56 -9.60 -6.54 -18.64
N LEU A 57 -9.80 -7.62 -19.40
CA LEU A 57 -8.84 -8.72 -19.58
C LEU A 57 -7.59 -8.34 -20.39
N LYS A 58 -7.65 -7.25 -21.15
CA LYS A 58 -6.50 -6.69 -21.87
C LYS A 58 -5.73 -5.71 -20.99
N ASP A 59 -4.45 -5.54 -21.29
CA ASP A 59 -3.57 -4.63 -20.59
C ASP A 59 -3.44 -3.30 -21.36
N PHE A 60 -3.79 -2.21 -20.70
CA PHE A 60 -3.83 -0.87 -21.26
C PHE A 60 -2.90 0.07 -20.51
N VAL A 61 -2.22 0.96 -21.25
CA VAL A 61 -1.41 2.04 -20.69
C VAL A 61 -1.89 3.39 -21.22
N CYS A 62 -2.07 4.36 -20.31
CA CYS A 62 -2.47 5.71 -20.67
C CYS A 62 -1.52 6.75 -20.05
N THR A 63 -1.09 7.74 -20.83
CA THR A 63 -0.22 8.84 -20.37
C THR A 63 -0.87 10.23 -20.49
N SER A 64 -2.04 10.31 -21.12
CA SER A 64 -2.76 11.56 -21.43
C SER A 64 -3.74 12.00 -20.34
N LEU A 65 -4.20 11.08 -19.48
CA LEU A 65 -5.07 11.42 -18.36
C LEU A 65 -4.29 12.14 -17.25
N ARG A 66 -4.66 13.39 -16.98
CA ARG A 66 -4.10 14.23 -15.90
C ARG A 66 -5.14 14.84 -14.96
N ASP A 67 -6.43 14.66 -15.26
CA ASP A 67 -7.52 15.18 -14.44
C ASP A 67 -7.80 14.23 -13.25
N LEU A 68 -7.84 14.75 -12.03
CA LEU A 68 -8.03 13.93 -10.83
C LEU A 68 -9.42 13.28 -10.79
N GLY A 69 -10.46 13.97 -11.27
CA GLY A 69 -11.83 13.44 -11.33
C GLY A 69 -11.93 12.22 -12.24
N MET A 70 -11.30 12.29 -13.42
CA MET A 70 -11.16 11.18 -14.36
C MET A 70 -10.35 10.03 -13.74
N LEU A 71 -9.19 10.33 -13.16
CA LEU A 71 -8.35 9.31 -12.53
C LEU A 71 -9.05 8.62 -11.34
N ARG A 72 -9.85 9.35 -10.54
CA ARG A 72 -10.71 8.78 -9.49
C ARG A 72 -11.79 7.88 -10.07
N SER A 73 -12.41 8.26 -11.19
CA SER A 73 -13.38 7.41 -11.90
C SER A 73 -12.74 6.10 -12.38
N CYS A 74 -11.50 6.16 -12.87
CA CYS A 74 -10.73 4.97 -13.21
C CYS A 74 -10.39 4.13 -11.95
N ALA A 75 -9.99 4.77 -10.85
CA ALA A 75 -9.61 4.11 -9.60
C ALA A 75 -10.76 3.35 -8.90
N GLN A 76 -12.01 3.63 -9.26
CA GLN A 76 -13.15 2.80 -8.83
C GLN A 76 -13.13 1.39 -9.45
N ARG A 77 -12.33 1.15 -10.50
CA ARG A 77 -12.24 -0.15 -11.17
C ARG A 77 -11.15 -1.02 -10.51
N PRO A 78 -11.43 -2.29 -10.21
CA PRO A 78 -10.51 -3.17 -9.46
C PRO A 78 -9.30 -3.64 -10.27
N PHE A 79 -9.09 -3.14 -11.49
CA PHE A 79 -7.97 -3.47 -12.36
C PHE A 79 -7.11 -2.24 -12.70
N PHE A 80 -7.35 -1.11 -12.03
CA PHE A 80 -6.65 0.16 -12.24
C PHE A 80 -5.42 0.29 -11.34
N ILE A 81 -4.34 0.84 -11.89
CA ILE A 81 -3.16 1.28 -11.15
C ILE A 81 -2.79 2.69 -11.63
N LEU A 82 -2.53 3.59 -10.69
CA LEU A 82 -1.89 4.87 -10.98
C LEU A 82 -0.40 4.81 -10.67
N LEU A 83 0.41 5.00 -11.71
CA LEU A 83 1.85 5.08 -11.64
C LEU A 83 2.29 6.54 -11.68
N SER A 84 3.00 6.98 -10.66
CA SER A 84 3.66 8.28 -10.68
C SER A 84 5.13 8.15 -11.05
N VAL A 85 5.59 8.97 -11.98
CA VAL A 85 6.99 8.97 -12.45
C VAL A 85 7.55 10.37 -12.27
N ASP A 86 8.55 10.47 -11.42
CA ASP A 86 9.27 11.71 -11.15
C ASP A 86 10.77 11.53 -11.40
N ALA A 87 11.52 12.62 -11.47
CA ALA A 87 12.97 12.58 -11.62
C ALA A 87 13.62 13.83 -11.03
N PRO A 88 14.89 13.75 -10.60
CA PRO A 88 15.63 14.92 -10.12
C PRO A 88 15.54 16.08 -11.12
N VAL A 89 15.31 17.30 -10.61
CA VAL A 89 15.08 18.50 -11.43
C VAL A 89 16.20 18.69 -12.48
N ILE A 90 17.45 18.52 -12.07
CA ILE A 90 18.62 18.63 -12.95
C ILE A 90 18.56 17.61 -14.10
N THR A 91 18.18 16.36 -13.80
CA THR A 91 18.02 15.31 -14.80
C THR A 91 16.90 15.64 -15.78
N ARG A 92 15.76 16.16 -15.29
CA ARG A 92 14.64 16.59 -16.14
C ARG A 92 15.03 17.76 -17.04
N TRP A 93 15.79 18.72 -16.51
CA TRP A 93 16.31 19.85 -17.28
C TRP A 93 17.25 19.38 -18.40
N LYS A 94 18.24 18.51 -18.11
CA LYS A 94 19.13 17.94 -19.13
C LYS A 94 18.36 17.22 -20.24
N ARG A 95 17.39 16.37 -19.87
CA ARG A 95 16.51 15.68 -20.84
C ARG A 95 15.70 16.68 -21.68
N ASN A 96 15.28 17.81 -21.10
CA ASN A 96 14.57 18.86 -21.82
C ASN A 96 15.48 19.57 -22.83
N THR A 97 16.71 19.93 -22.44
CA THR A 97 17.69 20.58 -23.31
C THR A 97 18.13 19.68 -24.45
N ASP A 98 18.36 18.39 -24.18
CA ASP A 98 18.77 17.42 -25.19
C ASP A 98 17.66 17.20 -26.23
N LYS A 99 16.40 17.18 -25.79
CA LYS A 99 15.23 17.01 -26.65
C LYS A 99 14.90 18.26 -27.45
N HIS A 100 15.18 19.44 -26.92
CA HIS A 100 14.89 20.73 -27.55
C HIS A 100 16.12 21.64 -27.58
N PRO A 101 17.15 21.34 -28.40
CA PRO A 101 18.38 22.13 -28.46
C PRO A 101 18.16 23.59 -28.88
N GLN A 102 17.03 23.85 -29.54
CA GLN A 102 16.64 25.16 -30.06
C GLN A 102 15.96 26.06 -29.00
N ILE A 103 15.51 25.48 -27.88
CA ILE A 103 14.79 26.20 -26.82
C ILE A 103 15.79 26.62 -25.74
N THR A 104 16.01 27.93 -25.63
CA THR A 104 16.91 28.56 -24.65
C THR A 104 16.21 28.89 -23.32
N THR A 105 15.39 27.98 -22.80
CA THR A 105 14.79 28.16 -21.46
C THR A 105 15.88 28.06 -20.41
N SER A 106 16.00 29.08 -19.54
CA SER A 106 16.99 29.04 -18.45
C SER A 106 16.61 27.97 -17.42
N LEU A 107 17.59 27.49 -16.64
CA LEU A 107 17.31 26.55 -15.55
C LEU A 107 16.29 27.13 -14.56
N GLU A 108 16.36 28.43 -14.28
CA GLU A 108 15.42 29.11 -13.38
C GLU A 108 13.99 29.09 -13.93
N GLN A 109 13.81 29.39 -15.22
CA GLN A 109 12.50 29.31 -15.86
C GLN A 109 11.94 27.88 -15.84
N PHE A 110 12.78 26.88 -16.11
CA PHE A 110 12.38 25.47 -16.03
C PHE A 110 11.94 25.06 -14.62
N ILE A 111 12.64 25.55 -13.58
CA ILE A 111 12.25 25.32 -12.18
C ILE A 111 10.88 25.96 -11.91
N GLN A 112 10.68 27.23 -12.30
CA GLN A 112 9.40 27.93 -12.09
C GLN A 112 8.23 27.22 -12.79
N GLU A 113 8.42 26.77 -14.03
CA GLU A 113 7.43 25.99 -14.77
C GLU A 113 7.13 24.64 -14.08
N SER A 114 8.19 23.94 -13.64
CA SER A 114 8.05 22.67 -12.95
C SER A 114 7.36 22.81 -11.59
N ASP A 115 7.62 23.88 -10.85
CA ASP A 115 6.98 24.14 -9.56
C ASP A 115 5.52 24.51 -9.77
N LYS A 116 5.20 25.28 -10.81
CA LYS A 116 3.81 25.56 -11.19
C LYS A 116 3.05 24.28 -11.57
N GLU A 117 3.66 23.35 -12.29
CA GLU A 117 3.05 22.05 -12.64
C GLU A 117 2.85 21.17 -11.39
N ARG A 118 3.82 21.17 -10.47
CA ARG A 118 3.82 20.29 -9.30
C ARG A 118 3.00 20.81 -8.13
N PHE A 119 3.23 22.05 -7.75
CA PHE A 119 2.74 22.69 -6.53
C PHE A 119 1.79 23.85 -6.79
N GLY A 120 1.65 24.29 -8.04
CA GLY A 120 0.78 25.40 -8.37
C GLY A 120 -0.64 25.10 -7.90
N HIS A 121 -1.16 25.93 -7.00
CA HIS A 121 -2.58 25.96 -6.69
C HIS A 121 -3.30 26.37 -7.98
N GLY A 122 -3.91 25.40 -8.67
CA GLY A 122 -4.68 25.67 -9.85
C GLY A 122 -5.87 26.57 -9.55
N ILE A 123 -6.38 27.22 -10.59
CA ILE A 123 -7.74 27.79 -10.61
C ILE A 123 -8.72 26.76 -9.99
N PRO A 124 -9.77 27.16 -9.26
CA PRO A 124 -10.75 26.21 -8.71
C PRO A 124 -11.19 25.18 -9.78
N GLY A 125 -10.89 23.91 -9.56
CA GLY A 125 -11.17 22.82 -10.51
C GLY A 125 -9.98 22.33 -11.36
N GLN A 126 -8.76 22.86 -11.17
CA GLN A 126 -7.53 22.25 -11.70
C GLN A 126 -6.68 21.72 -10.56
N ASP A 127 -6.63 20.39 -10.42
CA ASP A 127 -5.79 19.72 -9.44
C ASP A 127 -4.31 19.77 -9.84
N SER A 128 -3.44 20.03 -8.88
CA SER A 128 -1.98 19.97 -9.10
C SER A 128 -1.52 18.52 -9.23
N LEU A 129 -0.34 18.29 -9.82
CA LEU A 129 0.24 16.94 -9.79
C LEU A 129 0.41 16.45 -8.36
N ASN A 130 0.78 17.32 -7.41
CA ASN A 130 0.92 16.93 -6.02
C ASN A 130 -0.39 16.43 -5.39
N ASP A 131 -1.54 17.01 -5.76
CA ASP A 131 -2.86 16.55 -5.29
C ASP A 131 -3.17 15.13 -5.78
N ILE A 132 -2.79 14.82 -7.03
CA ILE A 132 -2.91 13.47 -7.60
C ILE A 132 -1.99 12.49 -6.88
N LEU A 133 -0.72 12.87 -6.66
CA LEU A 133 0.27 12.04 -6.01
C LEU A 133 -0.12 11.69 -4.58
N GLN A 134 -0.65 12.66 -3.82
CA GLN A 134 -1.04 12.45 -2.43
C GLN A 134 -2.34 11.66 -2.26
N SER A 135 -3.23 11.68 -3.27
CA SER A 135 -4.58 11.12 -3.11
C SER A 135 -4.74 9.69 -3.65
N ILE A 136 -4.15 9.37 -4.80
CA ILE A 136 -4.47 8.12 -5.53
C ILE A 136 -3.27 7.43 -6.18
N SER A 137 -2.04 7.89 -5.94
CA SER A 137 -0.84 7.20 -6.47
C SER A 137 -0.65 5.84 -5.80
N HIS A 138 -0.65 4.77 -6.59
CA HIS A 138 -0.46 3.41 -6.08
C HIS A 138 1.02 3.02 -6.07
N VAL A 139 1.77 3.43 -7.09
CA VAL A 139 3.20 3.14 -7.23
C VAL A 139 3.90 4.43 -7.64
N SER A 140 5.04 4.72 -7.00
CA SER A 140 5.84 5.92 -7.27
C SER A 140 7.25 5.53 -7.69
N ILE A 141 7.67 6.01 -8.86
CA ILE A 141 8.97 5.75 -9.46
C ILE A 141 9.76 7.05 -9.47
N THR A 142 10.96 7.01 -8.90
CA THR A 142 11.97 8.06 -9.08
C THR A 142 12.95 7.62 -10.15
N ASN A 143 12.89 8.25 -11.32
CA ASN A 143 13.73 7.97 -12.48
C ASN A 143 14.99 8.86 -12.50
N ASP A 144 15.96 8.49 -11.68
CA ASP A 144 17.29 9.10 -11.62
C ASP A 144 18.29 8.50 -12.64
N PHE A 145 17.90 7.47 -13.38
CA PHE A 145 18.74 6.81 -14.37
C PHE A 145 19.08 7.70 -15.57
N SER A 146 20.33 7.62 -16.02
CA SER A 146 20.79 8.33 -17.23
C SER A 146 20.53 7.53 -18.51
N GLU A 147 20.38 6.20 -18.40
CA GLU A 147 20.19 5.27 -19.51
C GLU A 147 18.88 4.48 -19.38
N ILE A 148 18.37 3.96 -20.51
CA ILE A 148 17.10 3.22 -20.58
C ILE A 148 17.22 1.82 -19.97
N ALA A 149 18.35 1.12 -20.17
CA ALA A 149 18.51 -0.25 -19.70
C ALA A 149 18.43 -0.38 -18.16
N PRO A 150 19.15 0.43 -17.36
CA PRO A 150 19.01 0.40 -15.89
C PRO A 150 17.59 0.77 -15.41
N LEU A 151 16.90 1.66 -16.12
CA LEU A 151 15.50 1.97 -15.83
C LEU A 151 14.60 0.76 -16.08
N HIS A 152 14.79 0.02 -17.18
CA HIS A 152 14.01 -1.18 -17.48
C HIS A 152 14.25 -2.29 -16.45
N ASP A 153 15.49 -2.49 -16.01
CA ASP A 153 15.82 -3.45 -14.94
C ASP A 153 15.14 -3.07 -13.62
N HIS A 154 15.12 -1.77 -13.29
CA HIS A 154 14.39 -1.27 -12.14
C HIS A 154 12.88 -1.51 -12.28
N LEU A 155 12.28 -1.20 -13.44
CA LEU A 155 10.85 -1.43 -13.69
C LEU A 155 10.49 -2.92 -13.61
N ALA A 156 11.36 -3.81 -14.09
CA ALA A 156 11.18 -5.26 -13.95
C ALA A 156 11.19 -5.69 -12.48
N SER A 157 12.08 -5.11 -11.66
CA SER A 157 12.14 -5.39 -10.22
C SER A 157 10.88 -4.97 -9.45
N LEU A 158 10.14 -3.98 -9.97
CA LEU A 158 8.89 -3.51 -9.36
C LEU A 158 7.72 -4.47 -9.61
N ALA A 159 7.82 -5.45 -10.52
CA ALA A 159 6.74 -6.39 -10.82
C ALA A 159 5.37 -5.70 -10.99
N LEU A 160 5.30 -4.69 -11.87
CA LEU A 160 4.09 -3.85 -12.08
C LEU A 160 2.86 -4.67 -12.49
N THR A 161 3.07 -5.84 -13.12
CA THR A 161 2.02 -6.76 -13.57
C THR A 161 1.56 -7.75 -12.50
N ASN A 162 2.12 -7.70 -11.28
CA ASN A 162 1.68 -8.60 -10.21
C ASN A 162 0.17 -8.36 -9.90
N PRO A 163 -0.70 -9.37 -10.04
CA PRO A 163 -2.13 -9.23 -9.77
C PRO A 163 -2.44 -8.82 -8.32
N GLU A 164 -1.54 -9.08 -7.36
CA GLU A 164 -1.70 -8.64 -5.96
C GLU A 164 -1.68 -7.12 -5.80
N ARG A 165 -1.20 -6.37 -6.81
CA ARG A 165 -1.23 -4.89 -6.82
C ARG A 165 -2.62 -4.33 -7.03
N THR A 166 -3.47 -5.02 -7.78
CA THR A 166 -4.85 -4.61 -8.03
C THR A 166 -5.84 -5.31 -7.10
N ARG A 167 -5.49 -6.53 -6.66
CA ARG A 167 -6.31 -7.32 -5.74
C ARG A 167 -5.42 -8.07 -4.73
N PRO A 168 -5.29 -7.59 -3.48
CA PRO A 168 -4.51 -8.28 -2.46
C PRO A 168 -4.91 -9.74 -2.32
N GLY A 169 -3.91 -10.59 -2.07
CA GLY A 169 -4.15 -11.93 -1.55
C GLY A 169 -4.83 -11.87 -0.18
N TRP A 170 -5.34 -13.02 0.29
CA TRP A 170 -6.00 -13.07 1.60
C TRP A 170 -5.07 -12.67 2.74
N ASP A 171 -3.82 -13.13 2.70
CA ASP A 171 -2.85 -12.80 3.74
C ASP A 171 -2.52 -11.30 3.75
N ASP A 172 -2.28 -10.68 2.58
CA ASP A 172 -2.06 -9.23 2.50
C ASP A 172 -3.25 -8.46 3.04
N TYR A 173 -4.47 -8.84 2.62
CA TYR A 173 -5.70 -8.19 3.07
C TYR A 173 -5.87 -8.25 4.60
N PHE A 174 -5.70 -9.43 5.20
CA PHE A 174 -5.86 -9.57 6.65
C PHE A 174 -4.69 -8.98 7.45
N MET A 175 -3.47 -9.01 6.91
CA MET A 175 -2.32 -8.32 7.51
C MET A 175 -2.44 -6.80 7.46
N LEU A 176 -3.03 -6.25 6.38
CA LEU A 176 -3.39 -4.83 6.30
C LEU A 176 -4.45 -4.48 7.34
N LEU A 177 -5.49 -5.31 7.50
CA LEU A 177 -6.50 -5.10 8.54
C LEU A 177 -5.88 -5.14 9.95
N ALA A 178 -4.93 -6.04 10.21
CA ALA A 178 -4.20 -6.08 11.47
C ALA A 178 -3.36 -4.82 11.69
N SER A 179 -2.70 -4.33 10.64
CA SER A 179 -1.94 -3.08 10.69
C SER A 179 -2.84 -1.86 10.92
N LEU A 180 -4.00 -1.81 10.26
CA LEU A 180 -5.03 -0.77 10.45
C LEU A 180 -5.59 -0.80 11.88
N ALA A 181 -5.91 -1.99 12.41
CA ALA A 181 -6.36 -2.14 13.81
C ALA A 181 -5.31 -1.60 14.79
N SER A 182 -4.01 -1.78 14.49
CA SER A 182 -2.92 -1.27 15.32
C SER A 182 -2.88 0.26 15.40
N LEU A 183 -3.50 1.00 14.48
CA LEU A 183 -3.59 2.46 14.56
C LEU A 183 -4.43 2.94 15.75
N ARG A 184 -5.30 2.08 16.31
CA ARG A 184 -6.07 2.39 17.52
C ARG A 184 -5.36 2.06 18.83
N CYS A 185 -4.15 1.52 18.79
CA CYS A 185 -3.39 1.18 19.99
C CYS A 185 -3.20 2.39 20.91
N ASN A 186 -3.37 2.18 22.21
CA ASN A 186 -3.06 3.19 23.22
C ASN A 186 -1.80 2.85 24.04
N CYS A 187 -1.19 1.67 23.83
CA CYS A 187 0.02 1.27 24.54
C CYS A 187 1.24 2.11 24.13
N MET A 188 1.99 2.60 25.12
CA MET A 188 3.19 3.42 24.89
C MET A 188 4.42 2.65 24.40
N LYS A 189 4.45 1.31 24.57
CA LYS A 189 5.64 0.52 24.23
C LYS A 189 5.68 0.09 22.77
N ARG A 190 4.53 -0.33 22.21
CA ARG A 190 4.42 -0.87 20.83
C ARG A 190 3.00 -0.70 20.29
N ARG A 191 2.87 -0.62 18.97
CA ARG A 191 1.59 -0.68 18.25
C ARG A 191 1.40 -2.06 17.63
N VAL A 192 0.57 -2.87 18.27
CA VAL A 192 0.28 -4.25 17.83
C VAL A 192 -1.19 -4.34 17.50
N GLY A 193 -1.50 -4.91 16.35
CA GLY A 193 -2.87 -5.21 15.93
C GLY A 193 -2.99 -6.66 15.49
N ALA A 194 -4.16 -7.23 15.73
CA ALA A 194 -4.49 -8.60 15.41
C ALA A 194 -5.90 -8.69 14.82
N VAL A 195 -6.12 -9.66 13.93
CA VAL A 195 -7.41 -9.96 13.32
C VAL A 195 -7.61 -11.46 13.38
N LEU A 196 -8.72 -11.88 13.98
CA LEU A 196 -9.15 -13.27 13.93
C LEU A 196 -10.06 -13.46 12.73
N VAL A 197 -9.72 -14.43 11.89
CA VAL A 197 -10.46 -14.77 10.67
C VAL A 197 -10.95 -16.20 10.78
N ARG A 198 -12.15 -16.47 10.29
CA ARG A 198 -12.67 -17.82 10.10
C ARG A 198 -13.33 -17.93 8.74
N ASN A 199 -12.98 -18.94 7.96
CA ASN A 199 -13.51 -19.12 6.60
C ASN A 199 -13.39 -17.83 5.74
N LYS A 200 -12.24 -17.14 5.84
CA LYS A 200 -11.96 -15.87 5.14
C LYS A 200 -12.93 -14.73 5.50
N ARG A 201 -13.56 -14.77 6.67
CA ARG A 201 -14.38 -13.69 7.23
C ARG A 201 -13.79 -13.24 8.55
N VAL A 202 -13.72 -11.92 8.75
CA VAL A 202 -13.28 -11.35 10.03
C VAL A 202 -14.30 -11.71 11.10
N VAL A 203 -13.82 -12.32 12.18
CA VAL A 203 -14.60 -12.65 13.38
C VAL A 203 -14.47 -11.54 14.41
N SER A 204 -13.25 -11.08 14.64
CA SER A 204 -12.93 -10.01 15.59
C SER A 204 -11.62 -9.32 15.20
N THR A 205 -11.40 -8.14 15.79
CA THR A 205 -10.14 -7.39 15.70
C THR A 205 -9.67 -7.06 17.11
N GLY A 206 -8.38 -6.87 17.27
CA GLY A 206 -7.76 -6.50 18.54
C GLY A 206 -6.58 -5.58 18.32
N TYR A 207 -6.33 -4.73 19.31
CA TYR A 207 -5.15 -3.88 19.40
C TYR A 207 -4.69 -3.83 20.85
N ASN A 208 -3.42 -3.52 21.10
CA ASN A 208 -2.89 -3.55 22.47
C ASN A 208 -3.19 -2.23 23.24
N GLY A 209 -3.56 -2.37 24.51
CA GLY A 209 -3.94 -1.23 25.35
C GLY A 209 -4.48 -1.61 26.72
N THR A 210 -4.74 -0.60 27.57
CA THR A 210 -5.39 -0.82 28.87
C THR A 210 -6.85 -1.32 28.73
N PRO A 211 -7.37 -2.06 29.73
CA PRO A 211 -8.74 -2.56 29.74
C PRO A 211 -9.81 -1.48 29.59
N ARG A 212 -11.00 -1.91 29.13
CA ARG A 212 -12.19 -1.05 29.02
C ARG A 212 -12.52 -0.42 30.39
N GLY A 213 -12.87 0.86 30.39
CA GLY A 213 -13.22 1.60 31.60
C GLY A 213 -12.02 2.12 32.42
N LEU A 214 -10.79 1.78 32.04
CA LEU A 214 -9.58 2.36 32.66
C LEU A 214 -9.00 3.48 31.78
N VAL A 215 -8.18 4.32 32.41
CA VAL A 215 -7.40 5.37 31.71
C VAL A 215 -6.52 4.71 30.65
N ASN A 216 -6.45 5.31 29.45
CA ASN A 216 -5.63 4.77 28.38
C ASN A 216 -4.14 4.77 28.76
N CYS A 217 -3.37 3.81 28.23
CA CYS A 217 -1.94 3.74 28.52
C CYS A 217 -1.18 5.02 28.12
N ASN A 218 -1.52 5.60 26.95
CA ASN A 218 -1.01 6.88 26.46
C ASN A 218 -1.49 8.11 27.25
N GLN A 219 -2.37 7.92 28.22
CA GLN A 219 -2.82 8.93 29.18
C GLN A 219 -2.24 8.66 30.59
N GLY A 220 -1.22 7.81 30.71
CA GLY A 220 -0.61 7.44 31.99
C GLY A 220 -1.28 6.26 32.70
N GLY A 221 -2.27 5.60 32.07
CA GLY A 221 -3.06 4.53 32.69
C GLY A 221 -2.29 3.24 33.01
N CYS A 222 -1.04 3.09 32.58
CA CYS A 222 -0.20 1.94 32.90
C CYS A 222 1.18 2.40 33.42
N LYS A 223 1.44 2.21 34.71
CA LYS A 223 2.69 2.63 35.37
C LYS A 223 3.93 1.98 34.76
N ARG A 224 3.85 0.68 34.42
CA ARG A 224 4.94 -0.03 33.76
C ARG A 224 5.29 0.58 32.40
N CYS A 225 4.27 0.79 31.56
CA CYS A 225 4.49 1.29 30.20
C CYS A 225 4.99 2.74 30.19
N ASN A 226 4.60 3.56 31.16
CA ASN A 226 5.05 4.95 31.31
C ASN A 226 6.30 5.09 32.20
N GLY A 227 6.77 4.00 32.79
CA GLY A 227 7.97 3.97 33.63
C GLY A 227 9.23 3.54 32.87
N THR A 228 10.31 3.34 33.62
CA THR A 228 11.65 2.99 33.13
C THR A 228 11.81 1.52 32.73
N ALA A 229 10.80 0.68 33.00
CA ALA A 229 10.84 -0.74 32.66
C ALA A 229 11.05 -0.95 31.15
N LYS A 230 12.02 -1.80 30.81
CA LYS A 230 12.31 -2.16 29.41
C LYS A 230 11.27 -3.16 28.88
N SER A 231 11.18 -3.26 27.55
CA SER A 231 10.45 -4.37 26.92
C SER A 231 11.06 -5.70 27.39
N GLY A 232 10.25 -6.64 27.85
CA GLY A 232 10.75 -7.91 28.42
C GLY A 232 10.65 -8.01 29.94
N GLU A 233 10.47 -6.90 30.67
CA GLU A 233 10.60 -6.88 32.13
C GLU A 233 9.29 -6.48 32.84
N ALA A 234 9.11 -6.91 34.08
CA ALA A 234 8.01 -6.52 34.98
C ALA A 234 6.60 -6.67 34.35
N TYR A 235 6.36 -7.75 33.60
CA TYR A 235 5.08 -7.99 32.90
C TYR A 235 3.89 -8.16 33.84
N ASP A 236 4.14 -8.62 35.06
CA ASP A 236 3.18 -8.73 36.16
C ASP A 236 2.56 -7.38 36.55
N SER A 237 3.32 -6.29 36.42
CA SER A 237 2.84 -4.91 36.66
C SER A 237 2.18 -4.24 35.45
N CYS A 238 2.13 -4.92 34.30
CA CYS A 238 1.55 -4.37 33.07
C CYS A 238 0.03 -4.48 33.09
N LEU A 239 -0.66 -3.35 32.92
CA LEU A 239 -2.12 -3.35 32.75
C LEU A 239 -2.55 -3.57 31.30
N CYS A 240 -1.65 -3.39 30.32
CA CYS A 240 -2.04 -3.50 28.91
C CYS A 240 -2.27 -4.95 28.50
N LEU A 241 -3.43 -5.19 27.89
CA LEU A 241 -3.76 -6.39 27.13
C LEU A 241 -3.08 -6.31 25.75
N HIS A 242 -2.65 -7.47 25.25
CA HIS A 242 -2.10 -7.64 23.92
C HIS A 242 -3.20 -7.67 22.85
N ALA A 243 -2.83 -7.48 21.59
CA ALA A 243 -3.78 -7.40 20.49
C ALA A 243 -4.48 -8.75 20.27
N GLU A 244 -3.71 -9.83 20.34
CA GLU A 244 -4.16 -11.22 20.23
C GLU A 244 -5.17 -11.53 21.33
N GLU A 245 -4.87 -11.12 22.57
CA GLU A 245 -5.78 -11.30 23.70
C GLU A 245 -7.10 -10.58 23.48
N ASN A 246 -7.05 -9.31 23.05
CA ASN A 246 -8.27 -8.55 22.77
C ASN A 246 -9.08 -9.14 21.61
N ALA A 247 -8.43 -9.63 20.56
CA ALA A 247 -9.12 -10.30 19.45
C ALA A 247 -9.82 -11.59 19.92
N LEU A 248 -9.15 -12.42 20.72
CA LEU A 248 -9.72 -13.65 21.25
C LEU A 248 -10.85 -13.39 22.26
N LEU A 249 -10.67 -12.43 23.17
CA LEU A 249 -11.71 -12.03 24.14
C LEU A 249 -12.95 -11.50 23.44
N GLU A 250 -12.77 -10.69 22.41
CA GLU A 250 -13.89 -10.15 21.63
C GLU A 250 -14.59 -11.22 20.80
N ALA A 251 -13.89 -12.26 20.34
CA ALA A 251 -14.50 -13.40 19.64
C ALA A 251 -15.25 -14.32 20.60
N GLY A 252 -14.66 -14.63 21.76
CA GLY A 252 -15.14 -15.72 22.61
C GLY A 252 -14.93 -17.09 21.95
N HIS A 253 -14.93 -18.14 22.77
CA HIS A 253 -14.53 -19.49 22.35
C HIS A 253 -15.33 -20.03 21.17
N ASP A 254 -16.67 -19.95 21.20
CA ASP A 254 -17.55 -20.58 20.21
C ASP A 254 -17.39 -20.03 18.78
N ARG A 255 -16.86 -18.81 18.64
CA ARG A 255 -16.59 -18.22 17.33
C ARG A 255 -15.21 -18.60 16.79
N VAL A 256 -14.29 -19.02 17.65
CA VAL A 256 -13.00 -19.61 17.27
C VAL A 256 -13.25 -21.10 16.97
N GLY A 257 -13.61 -21.39 15.72
CA GLY A 257 -13.84 -22.77 15.27
C GLY A 257 -12.79 -23.22 14.25
N GLU A 258 -13.07 -24.35 13.61
CA GLU A 258 -12.24 -24.86 12.51
C GLU A 258 -12.02 -23.82 11.41
N ASN A 259 -10.86 -23.92 10.75
CA ASN A 259 -10.39 -22.98 9.72
C ASN A 259 -10.28 -21.54 10.23
N SER A 260 -9.80 -21.38 11.46
CA SER A 260 -9.51 -20.08 12.04
C SER A 260 -8.02 -19.73 11.92
N THR A 261 -7.77 -18.52 11.43
CA THR A 261 -6.43 -17.96 11.28
C THR A 261 -6.35 -16.65 12.04
N LEU A 262 -5.34 -16.51 12.91
CA LEU A 262 -5.04 -15.26 13.58
C LEU A 262 -3.92 -14.53 12.81
N TYR A 263 -4.23 -13.36 12.27
CA TYR A 263 -3.25 -12.47 11.66
C TYR A 263 -2.77 -11.46 12.69
N CYS A 264 -1.46 -11.27 12.85
CA CYS A 264 -0.89 -10.31 13.80
C CYS A 264 0.31 -9.59 13.20
N ASN A 265 0.42 -8.27 13.40
CA ASN A 265 1.57 -7.54 12.84
C ASN A 265 2.92 -7.90 13.50
N THR A 266 2.90 -8.60 14.64
CA THR A 266 4.07 -9.03 15.42
C THR A 266 3.88 -10.48 15.87
N CYS A 267 4.94 -11.27 15.89
CA CYS A 267 4.89 -12.65 16.42
C CYS A 267 4.32 -12.69 17.85
N PRO A 268 3.34 -13.56 18.16
CA PRO A 268 2.73 -13.62 19.49
C PRO A 268 3.73 -13.99 20.59
N CYS A 269 3.59 -13.32 21.74
CA CYS A 269 4.37 -13.68 22.92
C CYS A 269 3.91 -15.02 23.49
N LEU A 270 4.74 -15.65 24.33
CA LEU A 270 4.46 -16.93 24.97
C LEU A 270 3.07 -17.01 25.64
N ARG A 271 2.66 -15.94 26.34
CA ARG A 271 1.34 -15.88 27.00
C ARG A 271 0.18 -15.82 26.02
N CYS A 272 0.35 -15.11 24.90
CA CYS A 272 -0.64 -15.09 23.83
C CYS A 272 -0.70 -16.44 23.13
N THR A 273 0.45 -17.06 22.83
CA THR A 273 0.55 -18.38 22.20
C THR A 273 -0.27 -19.43 22.95
N ILE A 274 -0.12 -19.53 24.28
CA ILE A 274 -0.89 -20.46 25.10
C ILE A 274 -2.40 -20.22 24.95
N LYS A 275 -2.84 -18.95 24.94
CA LYS A 275 -4.25 -18.58 24.80
C LYS A 275 -4.79 -18.85 23.41
N ILE A 276 -3.99 -18.60 22.38
CA ILE A 276 -4.32 -18.86 20.98
C ILE A 276 -4.57 -20.36 20.79
N VAL A 277 -3.64 -21.20 21.26
CA VAL A 277 -3.80 -22.67 21.26
C VAL A 277 -5.06 -23.08 22.01
N GLN A 278 -5.24 -22.60 23.24
CA GLN A 278 -6.40 -22.95 24.07
C GLN A 278 -7.73 -22.52 23.45
N SER A 279 -7.74 -21.46 22.63
CA SER A 279 -8.94 -20.99 21.95
C SER A 279 -9.31 -21.80 20.71
N GLY A 280 -8.45 -22.69 20.22
CA GLY A 280 -8.72 -23.51 19.03
C GLY A 280 -8.36 -22.86 17.69
N VAL A 281 -7.46 -21.87 17.69
CA VAL A 281 -6.93 -21.28 16.44
C VAL A 281 -6.07 -22.32 15.71
N THR A 282 -6.30 -22.48 14.40
CA THR A 282 -5.59 -23.48 13.58
C THR A 282 -4.34 -22.96 12.88
N GLU A 283 -4.27 -21.65 12.59
CA GLU A 283 -3.11 -21.02 11.96
C GLU A 283 -2.85 -19.62 12.55
N VAL A 284 -1.58 -19.24 12.66
CA VAL A 284 -1.12 -17.91 13.02
C VAL A 284 -0.21 -17.39 11.93
N VAL A 285 -0.57 -16.23 11.39
CA VAL A 285 0.22 -15.52 10.36
C VAL A 285 0.73 -14.21 10.94
N TYR A 286 2.03 -13.95 10.84
CA TYR A 286 2.63 -12.73 11.39
C TYR A 286 3.63 -12.05 10.45
N ASN A 287 3.85 -10.74 10.63
CA ASN A 287 4.79 -9.97 9.80
C ASN A 287 6.16 -9.80 10.48
N LYS A 288 6.20 -9.17 11.66
CA LYS A 288 7.46 -8.85 12.35
C LYS A 288 7.86 -9.93 13.35
N SER A 289 9.08 -10.42 13.24
CA SER A 289 9.71 -11.32 14.22
C SER A 289 9.83 -10.67 15.60
N TYR A 290 9.83 -11.48 16.65
CA TYR A 290 9.97 -11.01 18.03
C TYR A 290 11.00 -11.84 18.81
N SER A 291 11.67 -11.20 19.76
CA SER A 291 12.45 -11.93 20.78
C SER A 291 11.51 -12.90 21.49
N MET A 292 11.74 -14.21 21.36
CA MET A 292 10.95 -15.38 21.83
C MET A 292 10.29 -16.24 20.73
N ASP A 293 10.63 -16.06 19.45
CA ASP A 293 10.04 -16.83 18.34
C ASP A 293 10.17 -18.37 18.50
N GLU A 294 11.30 -18.89 19.01
CA GLU A 294 11.49 -20.35 19.15
C GLU A 294 10.57 -21.00 20.19
N ALA A 295 10.39 -20.36 21.35
CA ALA A 295 9.52 -20.89 22.41
C ALA A 295 8.05 -20.89 21.98
N SER A 296 7.60 -19.80 21.36
CA SER A 296 6.25 -19.71 20.78
C SER A 296 6.06 -20.73 19.66
N ALA A 297 7.04 -20.88 18.77
CA ALA A 297 6.98 -21.84 17.66
C ALA A 297 6.92 -23.30 18.13
N ASN A 298 7.68 -23.66 19.17
CA ASN A 298 7.65 -25.01 19.75
C ASN A 298 6.25 -25.37 20.29
N ILE A 299 5.61 -24.45 21.02
CA ILE A 299 4.25 -24.69 21.54
C ILE A 299 3.23 -24.81 20.42
N PHE A 300 3.29 -23.93 19.42
CA PHE A 300 2.39 -24.04 18.26
C PHE A 300 2.57 -25.38 17.54
N LYS A 301 3.82 -25.82 17.35
CA LYS A 301 4.16 -27.11 16.74
C LYS A 301 3.61 -28.30 17.55
N GLU A 302 3.80 -28.30 18.87
CA GLU A 302 3.28 -29.34 19.76
C GLU A 302 1.74 -29.40 19.75
N ALA A 303 1.10 -28.24 19.65
CA ALA A 303 -0.36 -28.12 19.60
C ALA A 303 -0.98 -28.36 18.20
N GLY A 304 -0.16 -28.58 17.16
CA GLY A 304 -0.63 -28.73 15.79
C GLY A 304 -1.16 -27.45 15.14
N VAL A 305 -0.77 -26.27 15.65
CA VAL A 305 -1.12 -24.95 15.09
C VAL A 305 -0.04 -24.52 14.12
N ILE A 306 -0.42 -24.12 12.91
CA ILE A 306 0.52 -23.67 11.88
C ILE A 306 0.98 -22.26 12.21
N LEU A 307 2.30 -22.03 12.29
CA LEU A 307 2.89 -20.70 12.45
C LEU A 307 3.62 -20.31 11.15
N ARG A 308 3.24 -19.18 10.56
CA ARG A 308 3.82 -18.70 9.29
C ARG A 308 4.14 -17.21 9.34
N GLN A 309 5.33 -16.86 8.84
CA GLN A 309 5.69 -15.46 8.61
C GLN A 309 5.25 -15.02 7.21
N HIS A 310 4.57 -13.87 7.12
CA HIS A 310 4.14 -13.24 5.87
C HIS A 310 4.73 -11.83 5.77
N SER A 311 5.51 -11.59 4.74
CA SER A 311 6.04 -10.27 4.41
C SER A 311 5.29 -9.72 3.20
N PRO A 312 4.50 -8.63 3.35
CA PRO A 312 3.83 -8.04 2.20
C PRO A 312 4.84 -7.48 1.18
N PRO A 313 4.45 -7.32 -0.09
CA PRO A 313 5.31 -6.73 -1.12
C PRO A 313 5.87 -5.36 -0.71
N ARG A 314 7.08 -5.03 -1.18
CA ARG A 314 7.62 -3.66 -1.05
C ARG A 314 6.64 -2.69 -1.72
N ASP A 315 6.35 -1.58 -1.04
CA ASP A 315 5.43 -0.51 -1.47
C ASP A 315 3.92 -0.80 -1.36
N TYR A 316 3.51 -1.82 -0.61
CA TYR A 316 2.10 -1.94 -0.20
C TYR A 316 1.74 -0.79 0.76
N PRO A 317 0.58 -0.13 0.63
CA PRO A 317 0.16 0.92 1.57
C PRO A 317 -0.13 0.28 2.93
N ILE A 318 0.84 0.33 3.86
CA ILE A 318 0.68 -0.03 5.27
C ILE A 318 0.53 1.25 6.09
#